data_AF-A0A2E2N6I5-F1
#
_entry.id   AF-A0A2E2N6I5-F1
#
_cell.length_a   1.000
_cell.length_b   1.000
_cell.length_c   1.000
_cell.angle_alpha   90.00
_cell.angle_beta   90.00
_cell.angle_gamma   90.00
#
_symmetry.space_group_name_H-M   'P 1'
#
loop_
_entity.id
_entity.type
_entity.pdbx_description
1 polymer ?
#
loop_
_entity_poly.entity_id
_entity_poly.type
_entity_poly.pdbx_seq_one_letter_code
_entity_poly.pdbx_strand_id
1 'polypeptide(L)'
;MSMAGDHSIEASAHGQDDWFRHSAEEGLPQAEHAAHVSSLGLGLAFVVTTFGVLAMVIGLSLYFNAYTTQLKATRHEGVGSAEKYTEYRNAALKTMRESKAVDRENGVYRVPVDRAMDIIVAEYGGAEQANVARELD
;
A
#
# COMPACT_ATOMS: atom_id res chain seq x y z
N MET A 1 57.39 -25.22 -38.56
CA MET A 1 56.82 -23.85 -38.52
C MET A 1 55.92 -23.70 -39.73
N SER A 2 54.60 -23.83 -39.52
CA SER A 2 53.51 -23.28 -40.32
C SER A 2 52.26 -24.10 -39.96
N MET A 3 51.49 -23.59 -39.00
CA MET A 3 50.13 -24.06 -38.75
C MET A 3 49.20 -23.14 -39.53
N ALA A 4 48.89 -23.53 -40.77
CA ALA A 4 47.80 -22.94 -41.51
C ALA A 4 46.51 -23.63 -41.04
N GLY A 5 45.82 -23.01 -40.08
CA GLY A 5 44.49 -23.42 -39.65
C GLY A 5 43.49 -23.14 -40.76
N ASP A 6 42.90 -24.19 -41.31
CA ASP A 6 41.77 -24.14 -42.22
C ASP A 6 40.54 -23.67 -41.43
N HIS A 7 40.23 -22.38 -41.55
CA HIS A 7 38.98 -21.79 -41.08
C HIS A 7 37.94 -21.85 -42.20
N SER A 8 37.69 -23.05 -42.74
CA SER A 8 36.47 -23.31 -43.49
C SER A 8 35.31 -23.05 -42.54
N ILE A 9 34.74 -21.85 -42.62
CA ILE A 9 33.44 -21.54 -42.03
C ILE A 9 32.50 -22.57 -42.67
N GLU A 10 32.18 -23.63 -41.93
CA GLU A 10 31.03 -24.47 -42.21
C GLU A 10 29.85 -23.51 -42.20
N ALA A 11 29.46 -23.05 -43.40
CA ALA A 11 28.25 -22.30 -43.60
C ALA A 11 27.13 -23.21 -43.13
N SER A 12 26.69 -23.01 -41.88
CA SER A 12 25.78 -23.90 -41.20
C SER A 12 24.64 -24.23 -42.15
N ALA A 13 24.45 -25.52 -42.39
CA ALA A 13 23.33 -26.09 -43.14
C ALA A 13 21.97 -25.86 -42.44
N HIS A 14 21.86 -24.81 -41.63
CA HIS A 14 20.61 -24.15 -41.27
C HIS A 14 20.16 -23.34 -42.50
N GLY A 15 19.84 -24.06 -43.58
CA GLY A 15 19.00 -23.50 -44.63
C GLY A 15 17.82 -22.83 -43.94
N GLN A 16 17.50 -21.60 -44.34
CA GLN A 16 16.37 -20.86 -43.81
C GLN A 16 15.21 -21.81 -43.60
N ASP A 17 14.85 -22.02 -42.32
CA ASP A 17 13.80 -22.95 -41.92
C ASP A 17 12.57 -22.67 -42.79
N ASP A 18 12.02 -23.70 -43.45
CA ASP A 18 10.91 -23.56 -44.39
C ASP A 18 9.69 -22.90 -43.71
N TRP A 19 9.66 -22.87 -42.38
CA TRP A 19 8.74 -22.06 -41.57
C TRP A 19 8.71 -20.57 -41.95
N PHE A 20 9.82 -19.97 -42.36
CA PHE A 20 9.90 -18.55 -42.73
C PHE A 20 9.62 -18.29 -44.21
N ARG A 21 9.33 -19.34 -45.00
CA ARG A 21 9.01 -19.20 -46.42
C ARG A 21 7.51 -19.10 -46.61
N HIS A 22 7.08 -17.91 -47.02
CA HIS A 22 5.71 -17.71 -47.46
C HIS A 22 5.46 -18.52 -48.74
N SER A 23 4.47 -19.41 -48.70
CA SER A 23 4.00 -20.13 -49.88
C SER A 23 3.09 -19.25 -50.74
N ALA A 24 2.94 -19.56 -52.03
CA ALA A 24 2.04 -18.82 -52.91
C ALA A 24 0.55 -18.94 -52.50
N GLU A 25 0.23 -19.88 -51.60
CA GLU A 25 -1.11 -20.13 -51.06
C GLU A 25 -1.46 -19.20 -49.90
N GLU A 26 -0.49 -18.49 -49.31
CA GLU A 26 -0.70 -17.53 -48.20
C GLU A 26 -1.37 -16.21 -48.63
N GLY A 27 -1.64 -16.06 -49.93
CA GLY A 27 -2.37 -14.94 -50.48
C GLY A 27 -1.48 -13.75 -50.86
N LEU A 28 -2.11 -12.72 -51.42
CA LEU A 28 -1.41 -11.47 -51.76
C LEU A 28 -0.88 -10.83 -50.46
N PRO A 29 0.32 -10.21 -50.50
CA PRO A 29 0.85 -9.48 -49.35
C PRO A 29 -0.21 -8.50 -48.87
N GLN A 30 -0.58 -8.62 -47.59
CA GLN A 30 -1.59 -7.77 -46.99
C GLN A 30 -1.11 -6.31 -47.09
N ALA A 31 -1.95 -5.43 -47.66
CA ALA A 31 -1.62 -4.02 -47.81
C ALA A 31 -1.24 -3.34 -46.48
N GLU A 32 -1.74 -3.89 -45.38
CA GLU A 32 -1.47 -3.46 -44.00
C GLU A 32 0.00 -3.73 -43.57
N HIS A 33 0.66 -4.72 -44.15
CA HIS A 33 2.08 -5.03 -43.90
C HIS A 33 3.05 -4.17 -44.72
N ALA A 34 2.56 -3.50 -45.77
CA ALA A 34 3.33 -2.55 -46.57
C ALA A 34 3.05 -1.09 -46.15
N ALA A 35 2.25 -0.87 -45.10
CA ALA A 35 2.00 0.46 -44.56
C ALA A 35 3.31 0.99 -43.96
N HIS A 36 4.01 1.83 -44.73
CA HIS A 36 5.17 2.56 -44.24
C HIS A 36 4.72 3.40 -43.04
N VAL A 37 5.17 3.01 -41.85
CA VAL A 37 4.94 3.80 -40.64
C VAL A 37 5.62 5.15 -40.84
N SER A 38 4.83 6.21 -40.81
CA SER A 38 5.36 7.57 -40.83
C SER A 38 6.20 7.78 -39.58
N SER A 39 7.51 7.97 -39.75
CA SER A 39 8.43 8.26 -38.64
C SER A 39 8.01 9.52 -37.88
N LEU A 40 7.43 10.50 -38.57
CA LEU A 40 6.84 11.69 -37.98
C LEU A 40 5.63 11.34 -37.10
N GLY A 41 4.73 10.48 -37.59
CA GLY A 41 3.58 10.00 -36.82
C GLY A 41 4.00 9.26 -35.55
N LEU A 42 5.00 8.39 -35.66
CA LEU A 42 5.57 7.66 -34.52
C LEU A 42 6.21 8.61 -33.50
N GLY A 43 6.96 9.62 -33.98
CA GLY A 43 7.58 10.63 -33.12
C GLY A 43 6.54 11.48 -32.37
N LEU A 44 5.47 11.90 -33.04
CA LEU A 44 4.39 12.66 -32.42
C LEU A 44 3.66 11.83 -31.36
N ALA A 45 3.34 10.57 -31.69
CA ALA A 45 2.71 9.65 -30.74
C ALA A 45 3.56 9.47 -29.48
N PHE A 46 4.87 9.26 -29.64
CA PHE A 46 5.81 9.13 -28.52
C PHE A 46 5.83 10.35 -27.60
N VAL A 47 5.85 11.56 -28.19
CA VAL A 47 5.83 12.81 -27.43
C VAL A 47 4.52 12.95 -26.65
N VAL A 48 3.38 12.72 -27.29
CA VAL A 48 2.05 12.80 -26.66
C VAL A 48 1.94 11.80 -25.51
N THR A 49 2.36 10.55 -25.70
CA THR A 49 2.31 9.54 -24.63
C THR A 49 3.24 9.90 -23.47
N THR A 50 4.43 10.43 -23.77
CA THR A 50 5.41 10.83 -22.74
C THR A 50 4.87 11.97 -21.87
N PHE A 51 4.33 13.03 -22.48
CA PHE A 51 3.74 14.13 -21.74
C PHE A 51 2.45 13.72 -21.00
N GLY A 52 1.66 12.81 -21.57
CA GLY A 52 0.48 12.25 -20.90
C GLY A 52 0.84 11.52 -19.60
N VAL A 53 1.85 10.65 -19.65
CA VAL A 53 2.35 9.95 -18.45
C VAL A 53 2.94 10.95 -17.44
N LEU A 54 3.71 11.94 -17.90
CA LEU A 54 4.28 12.97 -17.02
C LEU A 54 3.18 13.76 -16.29
N ALA A 55 2.14 14.20 -17.02
CA ALA A 55 1.01 14.90 -16.44
C ALA A 55 0.26 14.04 -15.41
N MET A 56 0.09 12.74 -15.69
CA MET A 56 -0.52 11.80 -14.75
C MET A 56 0.29 11.65 -13.46
N VAL A 57 1.62 11.54 -13.55
CA VAL A 57 2.50 11.47 -12.37
C VAL A 57 2.43 12.75 -11.54
N ILE A 58 2.43 13.92 -12.18
CA ILE A 58 2.28 15.21 -11.49
C ILE A 58 0.92 15.28 -10.79
N GLY A 59 -0.17 14.91 -11.47
CA GLY A 59 -1.51 14.89 -10.92
C GLY A 59 -1.62 13.99 -9.68
N LEU A 60 -1.10 12.76 -9.75
CA LEU A 60 -1.05 11.84 -8.61
C LEU A 60 -0.21 12.42 -7.46
N SER A 61 0.94 13.02 -7.75
CA SER A 61 1.80 13.60 -6.72
C SER A 61 1.11 14.74 -5.97
N LEU A 62 0.41 15.63 -6.68
CA LEU A 62 -0.39 16.70 -6.07
C LEU A 62 -1.55 16.13 -5.24
N TYR A 63 -2.26 15.14 -5.77
CA TYR A 63 -3.36 14.46 -5.07
C TYR A 63 -2.88 13.81 -3.75
N PHE A 64 -1.79 13.04 -3.79
CA PHE A 64 -1.24 12.39 -2.60
C PHE A 64 -0.72 13.41 -1.58
N ASN A 65 -0.09 14.50 -2.02
CA ASN A 65 0.34 15.55 -1.09
C ASN A 65 -0.86 16.22 -0.40
N ALA A 66 -1.94 16.52 -1.13
CA ALA A 66 -3.15 17.07 -0.56
C ALA A 66 -3.81 16.10 0.42
N TYR A 67 -3.96 14.83 0.01
CA TYR A 67 -4.56 13.77 0.83
C TYR A 67 -3.77 13.53 2.12
N THR A 68 -2.44 13.40 2.04
CA THR A 68 -1.60 13.19 3.22
C THR A 68 -1.59 14.40 4.15
N THR A 69 -1.69 15.62 3.62
CA THR A 69 -1.80 16.84 4.42
C THR A 69 -3.11 16.85 5.20
N GLN A 70 -4.24 16.53 4.57
CA GLN A 70 -5.52 16.42 5.25
C GLN A 70 -5.50 15.30 6.31
N LEU A 71 -4.96 14.13 5.96
CA LEU A 71 -4.87 13.01 6.89
C LEU A 71 -4.01 13.36 8.12
N LYS A 72 -2.89 14.08 7.92
CA LYS A 72 -2.07 14.58 9.02
C LYS A 72 -2.83 15.61 9.85
N ALA A 73 -3.55 16.55 9.24
CA ALA A 73 -4.36 17.54 9.94
C ALA A 73 -5.42 16.85 10.84
N THR A 74 -6.19 15.91 10.29
CA THR A 74 -7.19 15.15 11.06
C THR A 74 -6.56 14.32 12.18
N ARG A 75 -5.38 13.73 11.94
CA ARG A 75 -4.66 13.03 13.01
C ARG A 75 -4.20 13.98 14.11
N HIS A 76 -3.67 15.16 13.78
CA HIS A 76 -3.26 16.17 14.76
C HIS A 76 -4.46 16.68 15.57
N GLU A 77 -5.62 16.88 14.95
CA GLU A 77 -6.86 17.19 15.67
C GLU A 77 -7.29 16.03 16.59
N GLY A 78 -7.13 14.77 16.14
CA GLY A 78 -7.31 13.59 16.98
C GLY A 78 -6.30 13.49 18.14
N VAL A 79 -5.06 14.00 17.97
CA VAL A 79 -4.02 14.04 19.01
C VAL A 79 -4.37 15.06 20.11
N GLY A 80 -5.31 15.99 19.90
CA GLY A 80 -5.93 16.75 21.00
C GLY A 80 -6.59 15.84 22.06
N SER A 81 -6.99 14.62 21.67
CA SER A 81 -7.44 13.58 22.61
C SER A 81 -6.27 12.79 23.21
N ALA A 82 -5.10 12.78 22.57
CA ALA A 82 -3.89 12.17 23.13
C ALA A 82 -3.34 13.00 24.30
N GLU A 83 -3.47 14.32 24.29
CA GLU A 83 -3.13 15.17 25.44
C GLU A 83 -4.00 14.79 26.66
N LYS A 84 -5.32 14.67 26.46
CA LYS A 84 -6.26 14.14 27.47
C LYS A 84 -5.91 12.70 27.90
N TYR A 85 -5.48 11.84 26.98
CA TYR A 85 -5.04 10.49 27.31
C TYR A 85 -3.75 10.50 28.14
N THR A 86 -2.78 11.37 27.82
CA THR A 86 -1.55 11.50 28.59
C THR A 86 -1.80 12.05 29.98
N GLU A 87 -2.70 13.03 30.14
CA GLU A 87 -3.15 13.53 31.44
C GLU A 87 -3.84 12.42 32.25
N TYR A 88 -4.79 11.70 31.65
CA TYR A 88 -5.48 10.58 32.28
C TYR A 88 -4.49 9.48 32.72
N ARG A 89 -3.57 9.09 31.84
CA ARG A 89 -2.53 8.09 32.12
C ARG A 89 -1.62 8.54 33.27
N ASN A 90 -1.16 9.79 33.25
CA ASN A 90 -0.28 10.32 34.29
C ASN A 90 -1.02 10.45 35.63
N ALA A 91 -2.28 10.86 35.63
CA ALA A 91 -3.14 10.88 36.81
C ALA A 91 -3.33 9.47 37.39
N ALA A 92 -3.64 8.47 36.54
CA ALA A 92 -3.76 7.08 36.94
C ALA A 92 -2.45 6.52 37.51
N LEU A 93 -1.31 6.81 36.88
CA LEU A 93 0.02 6.42 37.37
C LEU A 93 0.37 7.08 38.70
N LYS A 94 0.00 8.36 38.89
CA LYS A 94 0.17 9.05 40.17
C LYS A 94 -0.64 8.35 41.27
N THR A 95 -1.92 8.07 41.01
CA THR A 95 -2.77 7.31 41.95
C THR A 95 -2.19 5.94 42.25
N MET A 96 -1.70 5.20 41.25
CA MET A 96 -1.06 3.89 41.46
C MET A 96 0.23 3.95 42.27
N ARG A 97 1.03 5.03 42.15
CA ARG A 97 2.25 5.24 42.95
C ARG A 97 1.94 5.61 44.40
N GLU A 98 0.88 6.38 44.63
CA GLU A 98 0.40 6.75 45.96
C GLU A 98 -0.27 5.55 46.67
N SER A 99 -0.88 4.66 45.90
CA SER A 99 -1.40 3.39 46.37
C SER A 99 -0.25 2.44 46.71
N LYS A 100 -0.11 2.05 47.98
CA LYS A 100 0.90 1.04 48.36
C LYS A 100 0.63 -0.27 47.61
N ALA A 101 1.60 -0.72 46.81
CA ALA A 101 1.57 -2.05 46.22
C ALA A 101 1.46 -3.10 47.33
N VAL A 102 0.49 -4.01 47.21
CA VAL A 102 0.31 -5.11 48.18
C VAL A 102 1.26 -6.23 47.83
N ASP A 103 1.42 -6.51 46.54
CA ASP A 103 2.33 -7.51 46.02
C ASP A 103 2.87 -7.04 44.67
N ARG A 104 4.14 -6.63 44.67
CA ARG A 104 4.80 -6.04 43.51
C ARG A 104 5.27 -7.08 42.50
N GLU A 105 5.55 -8.32 42.93
CA GLU A 105 5.99 -9.40 42.04
C GLU A 105 4.84 -9.90 41.17
N ASN A 106 3.62 -9.91 41.71
CA ASN A 106 2.42 -10.36 41.00
C ASN A 106 1.60 -9.21 40.35
N GLY A 107 2.08 -7.96 40.45
CA GLY A 107 1.39 -6.80 39.86
C GLY A 107 0.07 -6.43 40.55
N VAL A 108 -0.11 -6.79 41.83
CA VAL A 108 -1.34 -6.55 42.59
C VAL A 108 -1.25 -5.24 43.36
N TYR A 109 -2.11 -4.29 42.99
CA TYR A 109 -2.21 -2.98 43.64
C TYR A 109 -3.51 -2.88 44.44
N ARG A 110 -3.43 -2.24 45.61
CA ARG A 110 -4.64 -1.90 46.38
C ARG A 110 -5.31 -0.70 45.72
N VAL A 111 -6.46 -0.93 45.10
CA VAL A 111 -7.35 0.14 44.65
C VAL A 111 -8.22 0.56 45.84
N PRO A 112 -8.40 1.87 46.10
CA PRO A 112 -9.36 2.35 47.10
C PRO A 112 -10.75 1.77 46.84
N VAL A 113 -11.44 1.32 47.89
CA VAL A 113 -12.74 0.62 47.80
C VAL A 113 -13.78 1.45 47.05
N ASP A 114 -13.84 2.76 47.32
CA ASP A 114 -14.79 3.68 46.66
C ASP A 114 -14.62 3.66 45.14
N ARG A 115 -13.37 3.63 44.66
CA ARG A 115 -13.06 3.51 43.22
C ARG A 115 -13.36 2.14 42.65
N ALA A 116 -13.16 1.08 43.43
CA ALA A 116 -13.50 -0.28 42.98
C ALA A 116 -15.02 -0.41 42.81
N MET A 117 -15.81 0.21 43.68
CA MET A 117 -17.27 0.29 43.57
C MET A 117 -17.71 1.05 42.31
N ASP A 118 -17.11 2.20 42.02
CA ASP A 118 -17.43 2.95 40.79
C ASP A 118 -17.14 2.13 39.52
N ILE A 119 -16.04 1.38 39.50
CA ILE A 119 -15.66 0.51 38.37
C ILE A 119 -16.68 -0.63 38.20
N ILE A 120 -17.05 -1.29 39.29
CA ILE A 120 -18.03 -2.38 39.28
C ILE A 120 -19.41 -1.85 38.88
N VAL A 121 -19.86 -0.72 39.41
CA VAL A 121 -21.15 -0.12 39.05
C VAL A 121 -21.18 0.28 37.57
N ALA A 122 -20.08 0.78 37.01
CA ALA A 122 -19.99 1.08 35.58
C ALA A 122 -20.05 -0.20 34.71
N GLU A 123 -19.37 -1.27 35.13
CA GLU A 123 -19.31 -2.54 34.40
C GLU A 123 -20.65 -3.30 34.44
N TYR A 124 -21.28 -3.37 35.61
CA TYR A 124 -22.57 -4.05 35.78
C TYR A 124 -23.76 -3.19 35.34
N GLY A 125 -23.73 -1.87 35.56
CA GLY A 125 -24.79 -0.95 35.13
C GLY A 125 -24.92 -0.86 33.60
N GLY A 126 -23.82 -1.03 32.87
CA GLY A 126 -23.84 -1.14 31.40
C GLY A 126 -24.31 -2.50 30.89
N ALA A 127 -23.95 -3.58 31.58
CA ALA A 127 -24.36 -4.94 31.22
C ALA A 127 -25.88 -5.17 31.40
N GLU A 128 -26.49 -4.56 32.42
CA GLU A 128 -27.93 -4.63 32.65
C GLU A 128 -28.73 -3.96 31.52
N GLN A 129 -28.32 -2.77 31.09
CA GLN A 129 -28.95 -2.07 29.96
C GLN A 129 -28.77 -2.81 28.63
N ALA A 130 -27.62 -3.45 28.42
CA ALA A 130 -27.36 -4.26 27.22
C ALA A 130 -28.21 -5.54 27.17
N ASN A 131 -28.53 -6.14 28.31
CA ASN A 131 -29.43 -7.30 28.37
C ASN A 131 -30.90 -6.90 28.16
N VAL A 132 -31.36 -5.78 28.73
CA VAL A 132 -32.72 -5.26 28.51
C VAL A 132 -32.96 -4.93 27.03
N ALA A 133 -31.96 -4.38 26.34
CA ALA A 133 -32.06 -4.09 24.91
C ALA A 133 -32.15 -5.37 24.04
N ARG A 134 -31.60 -6.50 24.49
CA ARG A 134 -31.59 -7.77 23.76
C ARG A 134 -32.89 -8.58 23.95
N GLU A 135 -33.66 -8.32 25.01
CA GLU A 135 -34.97 -8.96 25.24
C GLU A 135 -36.13 -8.26 24.51
N LEU A 136 -35.89 -7.06 23.95
CA LEU A 136 -36.90 -6.27 23.23
C LEU A 136 -36.85 -6.42 21.70
N ASP A 137 -35.88 -7.18 21.18
CA ASP A 137 -35.75 -7.61 19.77
C ASP A 137 -36.24 -9.06 19.62
#